data_AF-A0A960BIG5-F1
#
_entry.id   AF-A0A960BIG5-F1
#
_cell.length_a   1.000
_cell.length_b   1.000
_cell.length_c   1.000
_cell.angle_alpha   90.00
_cell.angle_beta   90.00
_cell.angle_gamma   90.00
#
_symmetry.space_group_name_H-M   'P 1'
#
loop_
_entity.id
_entity.type
_entity.pdbx_description
1 polymer ?
#
loop_
_entity_poly.entity_id
_entity_poly.type
_entity_poly.pdbx_seq_one_letter_code
_entity_poly.pdbx_strand_id
1 'polypeptide(L)'
;MSEPSESAPQVPDLLQMPDGALYSARLPMALAYAATMHADQRRKDDVGTPYIVHPMNVAALVWHYGLRVEGFRAEMEELVLAALLHDVAEDSGGQQRLDEIRAMFGLRVADLVAAATDSLASDPSKKAPWRQRKESHIARVRELSSVGPDGVMADPGACLVIACDKLNNLTGTAAAVEATGDSYLERFQGGPEGTRWYYRSMFEALRPGLPDAMIQEFAGQLARLG
;
A
#
# COMPACT_ATOMS: atom_id res chain seq x y z
N MET A 1 -27.47 11.92 -52.63
CA MET A 1 -27.34 12.27 -51.20
C MET A 1 -26.17 11.47 -50.67
N SER A 2 -25.05 12.12 -50.42
CA SER A 2 -23.89 11.46 -49.81
C SER A 2 -24.02 11.62 -48.29
N GLU A 3 -24.01 10.51 -47.55
CA GLU A 3 -24.01 10.54 -46.09
C GLU A 3 -22.74 11.24 -45.57
N PRO A 4 -22.80 11.95 -44.43
CA PRO A 4 -21.62 12.51 -43.82
C PRO A 4 -20.74 11.38 -43.30
N SER A 5 -19.50 11.33 -43.77
CA SER A 5 -18.42 10.54 -43.19
C SER A 5 -18.23 10.96 -41.73
N GLU A 6 -18.77 10.18 -40.78
CA GLU A 6 -18.39 10.30 -39.37
C GLU A 6 -16.89 9.95 -39.25
N SER A 7 -16.05 10.96 -39.04
CA SER A 7 -14.64 10.74 -38.72
C SER A 7 -14.57 10.00 -37.39
N ALA A 8 -13.88 8.85 -37.37
CA ALA A 8 -13.68 8.09 -36.15
C ALA A 8 -13.16 9.01 -35.02
N PRO A 9 -13.65 8.84 -33.78
CA PRO A 9 -13.25 9.69 -32.66
C PRO A 9 -11.74 9.60 -32.45
N GLN A 10 -11.07 10.76 -32.32
CA GLN A 10 -9.66 10.80 -31.94
C GLN A 10 -9.50 10.29 -30.52
N VAL A 11 -8.71 9.22 -30.36
CA VAL A 11 -8.32 8.70 -29.05
C VAL A 11 -7.10 9.51 -28.58
N PRO A 12 -7.13 10.14 -27.39
CA PRO A 12 -6.00 10.89 -26.87
C PRO A 12 -4.83 9.98 -26.51
N ASP A 13 -3.59 10.50 -26.59
CA ASP A 13 -2.42 9.83 -26.04
C ASP A 13 -2.53 9.80 -24.51
N LEU A 14 -2.74 8.60 -23.97
CA LEU A 14 -2.97 8.38 -22.53
C LEU A 14 -1.73 8.67 -21.67
N LEU A 15 -0.56 8.84 -22.28
CA LEU A 15 0.69 9.17 -21.57
C LEU A 15 1.12 10.63 -21.78
N GLN A 16 0.38 11.41 -22.59
CA GLN A 16 0.63 12.84 -22.73
C GLN A 16 -0.14 13.61 -21.66
N MET A 17 0.55 13.96 -20.57
CA MET A 17 -0.01 14.77 -19.49
C MET A 17 -0.09 16.26 -19.89
N PRO A 18 -1.12 17.00 -19.44
CA PRO A 18 -1.22 18.43 -19.69
C PRO A 18 -0.19 19.24 -18.89
N ASP A 19 0.08 20.46 -19.33
CA ASP A 19 0.92 21.40 -18.59
C ASP A 19 0.35 21.67 -17.19
N GLY A 20 1.22 21.65 -16.17
CA GLY A 20 0.81 21.84 -14.77
C GLY A 20 0.12 20.63 -14.13
N ALA A 21 0.17 19.46 -14.77
CA ALA A 21 -0.31 18.21 -14.15
C ALA A 21 0.34 17.98 -12.78
N LEU A 22 -0.47 17.52 -11.82
CA LEU A 22 -0.03 17.23 -10.45
C LEU A 22 0.71 15.89 -10.31
N TYR A 23 0.75 15.12 -11.38
CA TYR A 23 1.44 13.84 -11.51
C TYR A 23 1.78 13.62 -12.99
N SER A 24 2.78 12.78 -13.24
CA SER A 24 3.28 12.44 -14.56
C SER A 24 2.62 11.17 -15.12
N ALA A 25 3.03 10.78 -16.34
CA ALA A 25 2.66 9.52 -16.97
C ALA A 25 3.10 8.28 -16.15
N ARG A 26 3.97 8.43 -15.15
CA ARG A 26 4.36 7.34 -14.23
C ARG A 26 3.14 6.77 -13.49
N LEU A 27 2.14 7.59 -13.16
CA LEU A 27 0.95 7.14 -12.44
C LEU A 27 0.12 6.10 -13.22
N PRO A 28 -0.37 6.38 -14.45
CA PRO A 28 -1.07 5.37 -15.23
C PRO A 28 -0.18 4.16 -15.56
N MET A 29 1.13 4.36 -15.76
CA MET A 29 2.07 3.24 -15.96
C MET A 29 2.17 2.32 -14.73
N ALA A 30 2.28 2.88 -13.52
CA ALA A 30 2.34 2.10 -12.29
C ALA A 30 1.03 1.35 -12.04
N LEU A 31 -0.12 1.99 -12.29
CA LEU A 31 -1.42 1.34 -12.18
C LEU A 31 -1.55 0.17 -13.18
N ALA A 32 -1.17 0.38 -14.44
CA ALA A 32 -1.21 -0.67 -15.46
C ALA A 32 -0.27 -1.83 -15.10
N TYR A 33 0.92 -1.53 -14.58
CA TYR A 33 1.87 -2.53 -14.13
C TYR A 33 1.32 -3.34 -12.94
N ALA A 34 0.82 -2.67 -11.89
CA ALA A 34 0.19 -3.34 -10.75
C ALA A 34 -1.01 -4.20 -11.18
N ALA A 35 -1.87 -3.69 -12.06
CA ALA A 35 -3.02 -4.43 -12.57
C ALA A 35 -2.60 -5.69 -13.34
N THR A 36 -1.50 -5.61 -14.10
CA THR A 36 -0.95 -6.76 -14.82
C THR A 36 -0.37 -7.80 -13.87
N MET A 37 0.38 -7.35 -12.85
CA MET A 37 1.05 -8.25 -11.89
C MET A 37 0.06 -8.97 -10.97
N HIS A 38 -1.07 -8.34 -10.65
CA HIS A 38 -2.10 -8.89 -9.78
C HIS A 38 -3.34 -9.42 -10.53
N ALA A 39 -3.25 -9.62 -11.86
CA ALA A 39 -4.40 -9.93 -12.71
C ALA A 39 -5.10 -11.25 -12.37
N ASP A 40 -4.37 -12.22 -11.81
CA ASP A 40 -4.87 -13.53 -11.38
C ASP A 40 -5.14 -13.62 -9.87
N GLN A 41 -4.97 -12.50 -9.14
CA GLN A 41 -5.07 -12.46 -7.68
C GLN A 41 -6.42 -11.91 -7.21
N ARG A 42 -6.85 -12.39 -6.04
CA ARG A 42 -8.08 -11.96 -5.36
C ARG A 42 -7.82 -11.69 -3.90
N ARG A 43 -8.55 -10.73 -3.33
CA ARG A 43 -8.58 -10.51 -1.88
C ARG A 43 -9.20 -11.73 -1.18
N LYS A 44 -8.81 -11.93 0.07
CA LYS A 44 -9.33 -12.99 0.96
C LYS A 44 -10.63 -12.56 1.67
N ASP A 45 -11.46 -11.77 0.99
CA ASP A 45 -12.81 -11.43 1.41
C ASP A 45 -13.81 -12.43 0.83
N ASP A 46 -15.08 -12.33 1.26
CA ASP A 46 -16.08 -13.36 0.94
C ASP A 46 -16.59 -13.28 -0.52
N VAL A 47 -16.32 -12.18 -1.22
CA VAL A 47 -16.72 -11.98 -2.62
C VAL A 47 -15.57 -12.20 -3.61
N GLY A 48 -14.33 -12.36 -3.13
CA GLY A 48 -13.15 -12.56 -3.96
C GLY A 48 -12.83 -11.32 -4.81
N THR A 49 -12.85 -10.14 -4.20
CA THR A 49 -12.60 -8.85 -4.88
C THR A 49 -11.29 -8.91 -5.68
N PRO A 50 -11.24 -8.43 -6.94
CA PRO A 50 -9.99 -8.34 -7.71
C PRO A 50 -8.91 -7.61 -6.91
N TYR A 51 -7.70 -8.18 -6.85
CA TYR A 51 -6.69 -7.68 -5.91
C TYR A 51 -6.28 -6.23 -6.19
N ILE A 52 -6.30 -5.79 -7.45
CA ILE A 52 -5.98 -4.41 -7.86
C ILE A 52 -6.78 -3.32 -7.11
N VAL A 53 -7.98 -3.65 -6.62
CA VAL A 53 -8.78 -2.74 -5.80
C VAL A 53 -8.02 -2.32 -4.54
N HIS A 54 -7.19 -3.21 -3.97
CA HIS A 54 -6.40 -2.91 -2.79
C HIS A 54 -5.33 -1.84 -3.04
N PRO A 55 -4.35 -2.01 -3.96
CA PRO A 55 -3.40 -0.94 -4.26
C PRO A 55 -4.07 0.38 -4.65
N MET A 56 -5.19 0.35 -5.40
CA MET A 56 -5.95 1.57 -5.73
C MET A 56 -6.47 2.29 -4.48
N ASN A 57 -7.06 1.56 -3.53
CA ASN A 57 -7.53 2.15 -2.28
C ASN A 57 -6.36 2.70 -1.44
N VAL A 58 -5.24 1.98 -1.36
CA VAL A 58 -4.05 2.44 -0.61
C VAL A 58 -3.50 3.72 -1.24
N ALA A 59 -3.40 3.80 -2.57
CA ALA A 59 -2.98 5.00 -3.27
C ALA A 59 -3.93 6.19 -3.01
N ALA A 60 -5.25 5.94 -2.97
CA ALA A 60 -6.23 6.96 -2.64
C ALA A 60 -6.08 7.46 -1.18
N LEU A 61 -5.79 6.57 -0.23
CA LEU A 61 -5.52 6.94 1.17
C LEU A 61 -4.21 7.73 1.30
N VAL A 62 -3.17 7.36 0.55
CA VAL A 62 -1.90 8.09 0.53
C VAL A 62 -2.09 9.51 -0.02
N TRP A 63 -2.87 9.70 -1.08
CA TRP A 63 -3.28 11.05 -1.52
C TRP A 63 -4.05 11.79 -0.43
N HIS A 64 -5.02 11.11 0.19
CA HIS A 64 -5.88 11.73 1.20
C HIS A 64 -5.05 12.22 2.40
N TYR A 65 -4.30 11.35 3.06
CA TYR A 65 -3.55 11.75 4.24
C TYR A 65 -2.28 12.53 3.89
N GLY A 66 -1.57 12.15 2.83
CA GLY A 66 -0.29 12.73 2.47
C GLY A 66 -0.36 14.21 2.05
N LEU A 67 -1.39 14.61 1.30
CA LEU A 67 -1.58 16.02 0.90
C LEU A 67 -1.82 16.98 2.08
N ARG A 68 -2.16 16.44 3.25
CA ARG A 68 -2.42 17.21 4.47
C ARG A 68 -1.17 17.33 5.36
N VAL A 69 -0.06 16.70 4.99
CA VAL A 69 1.20 16.74 5.71
C VAL A 69 2.15 17.70 5.02
N GLU A 70 2.70 18.64 5.78
CA GLU A 70 3.71 19.56 5.28
C GLU A 70 4.98 18.80 4.87
N GLY A 71 5.55 19.16 3.72
CA GLY A 71 6.76 18.52 3.18
C GLY A 71 6.53 17.37 2.20
N PHE A 72 5.38 16.68 2.24
CA PHE A 72 5.13 15.55 1.32
C PHE A 72 4.80 15.96 -0.12
N ARG A 73 4.43 17.21 -0.36
CA ARG A 73 4.00 17.65 -1.71
C ARG A 73 5.05 17.37 -2.79
N ALA A 74 6.35 17.47 -2.45
CA ALA A 74 7.44 17.26 -3.39
C ALA A 74 7.70 15.77 -3.71
N GLU A 75 7.32 14.85 -2.82
CA GLU A 75 7.48 13.39 -3.01
C GLU A 75 6.14 12.67 -3.22
N MET A 76 5.04 13.42 -3.36
CA MET A 76 3.69 12.87 -3.35
C MET A 76 3.46 11.87 -4.49
N GLU A 77 4.06 12.13 -5.67
CA GLU A 77 4.02 11.18 -6.77
C GLU A 77 4.69 9.86 -6.36
N GLU A 78 5.93 9.89 -5.85
CA GLU A 78 6.65 8.69 -5.42
C GLU A 78 5.89 7.87 -4.38
N LEU A 79 5.26 8.53 -3.40
CA LEU A 79 4.46 7.85 -2.37
C LEU A 79 3.24 7.13 -2.96
N VAL A 80 2.58 7.77 -3.93
CA VAL A 80 1.39 7.20 -4.60
C VAL A 80 1.78 6.05 -5.52
N LEU A 81 2.88 6.18 -6.26
CA LEU A 81 3.41 5.09 -7.08
C LEU A 81 3.80 3.90 -6.19
N ALA A 82 4.48 4.16 -5.07
CA ALA A 82 4.83 3.11 -4.11
C ALA A 82 3.58 2.42 -3.54
N ALA A 83 2.53 3.18 -3.21
CA ALA A 83 1.26 2.62 -2.76
C ALA A 83 0.59 1.72 -3.80
N LEU A 84 0.64 2.07 -5.09
CA LEU A 84 0.13 1.21 -6.17
C LEU A 84 0.96 -0.07 -6.34
N LEU A 85 2.23 -0.04 -5.96
CA LEU A 85 3.20 -1.09 -6.24
C LEU A 85 3.62 -1.92 -5.01
N HIS A 86 3.15 -1.56 -3.82
CA HIS A 86 3.72 -2.05 -2.55
C HIS A 86 3.72 -3.59 -2.42
N ASP A 87 2.70 -4.27 -2.95
CA ASP A 87 2.58 -5.72 -2.91
C ASP A 87 3.20 -6.44 -4.11
N VAL A 88 3.60 -5.73 -5.16
CA VAL A 88 4.10 -6.36 -6.40
C VAL A 88 5.35 -7.18 -6.13
N ALA A 89 6.26 -6.67 -5.29
CA ALA A 89 7.47 -7.40 -4.93
C ALA A 89 7.18 -8.59 -4.01
N GLU A 90 6.28 -8.45 -3.04
CA GLU A 90 5.97 -9.52 -2.07
C GLU A 90 5.22 -10.70 -2.72
N ASP A 91 4.27 -10.40 -3.59
CA ASP A 91 3.32 -11.39 -4.12
C ASP A 91 3.58 -11.83 -5.57
N SER A 92 4.39 -11.07 -6.33
CA SER A 92 4.49 -11.25 -7.79
C SER A 92 5.92 -11.37 -8.34
N GLY A 93 6.95 -11.59 -7.51
CA GLY A 93 8.27 -12.01 -8.01
C GLY A 93 9.52 -11.61 -7.20
N GLY A 94 9.39 -11.10 -5.98
CA GLY A 94 10.53 -10.84 -5.10
C GLY A 94 11.49 -9.77 -5.62
N GLN A 95 12.79 -9.99 -5.41
CA GLN A 95 13.85 -9.03 -5.77
C GLN A 95 13.81 -8.57 -7.24
N GLN A 96 13.51 -9.49 -8.17
CA GLN A 96 13.43 -9.14 -9.60
C GLN A 96 12.39 -8.03 -9.85
N ARG A 97 11.22 -8.10 -9.19
CA ARG A 97 10.18 -7.08 -9.33
C ARG A 97 10.60 -5.74 -8.73
N LEU A 98 11.36 -5.78 -7.64
CA LEU A 98 11.90 -4.57 -7.04
C LEU A 98 12.90 -3.87 -7.98
N ASP A 99 13.74 -4.65 -8.68
CA ASP A 99 14.68 -4.13 -9.66
C ASP A 99 13.96 -3.51 -10.89
N GLU A 100 12.89 -4.16 -11.36
CA GLU A 100 12.02 -3.64 -12.42
C GLU A 100 11.34 -2.33 -11.99
N ILE A 101 10.83 -2.26 -10.75
CA ILE A 101 10.23 -1.03 -10.19
C ILE A 101 11.26 0.09 -10.15
N ARG A 102 12.50 -0.21 -9.72
CA ARG A 102 13.59 0.77 -9.72
C ARG A 102 13.89 1.30 -11.12
N ALA A 103 13.92 0.42 -12.12
CA ALA A 103 14.21 0.79 -13.51
C ALA A 103 13.11 1.65 -14.12
N MET A 104 11.83 1.35 -13.86
CA MET A 104 10.69 2.05 -14.45
C MET A 104 10.27 3.31 -13.68
N PHE A 105 10.33 3.27 -12.35
CA PHE A 105 9.73 4.28 -11.47
C PHE A 105 10.76 4.98 -10.57
N GLY A 106 12.04 4.60 -10.63
CA GLY A 106 13.12 5.27 -9.93
C GLY A 106 13.41 4.71 -8.53
N LEU A 107 14.54 5.14 -7.97
CA LEU A 107 15.09 4.63 -6.72
C LEU A 107 14.14 4.84 -5.53
N ARG A 108 13.59 6.05 -5.36
CA ARG A 108 12.75 6.37 -4.21
C ARG A 108 11.49 5.49 -4.15
N VAL A 109 10.86 5.21 -5.28
CA VAL A 109 9.69 4.31 -5.35
C VAL A 109 10.08 2.89 -4.95
N ALA A 110 11.21 2.38 -5.44
CA ALA A 110 11.70 1.07 -5.06
C ALA A 110 12.03 0.98 -3.55
N ASP A 111 12.67 1.99 -2.97
CA ASP A 111 12.98 2.01 -1.54
C ASP A 111 11.70 1.98 -0.67
N LEU A 112 10.67 2.73 -1.06
CA LEU A 112 9.36 2.72 -0.39
C LEU A 112 8.66 1.36 -0.50
N VAL A 113 8.68 0.73 -1.69
CA VAL A 113 8.11 -0.62 -1.90
C VAL A 113 8.88 -1.65 -1.07
N ALA A 114 10.20 -1.57 -1.02
CA ALA A 114 11.03 -2.45 -0.20
C ALA A 114 10.72 -2.30 1.30
N ALA A 115 10.50 -1.08 1.77
CA ALA A 115 10.12 -0.81 3.15
C ALA A 115 8.76 -1.41 3.52
N ALA A 116 7.81 -1.42 2.57
CA ALA A 116 6.47 -2.00 2.76
C ALA A 116 6.43 -3.54 2.63
N THR A 117 7.47 -4.16 2.07
CA THR A 117 7.52 -5.61 1.81
C THR A 117 7.95 -6.40 3.06
N ASP A 118 7.14 -7.37 3.48
CA ASP A 118 7.45 -8.29 4.59
C ASP A 118 8.48 -9.36 4.19
N SER A 119 8.48 -9.78 2.92
CA SER A 119 9.44 -10.77 2.41
C SER A 119 9.64 -10.69 0.90
N LEU A 120 10.91 -10.64 0.48
CA LEU A 120 11.30 -10.73 -0.93
C LEU A 120 11.53 -12.18 -1.40
N ALA A 121 11.25 -13.18 -0.55
CA ALA A 121 11.40 -14.58 -0.94
C ALA A 121 10.28 -14.97 -1.92
N SER A 122 10.67 -15.21 -3.17
CA SER A 122 9.77 -15.64 -4.25
C SER A 122 9.27 -17.08 -4.08
N ASP A 123 9.99 -17.91 -3.32
CA ASP A 123 9.60 -19.27 -2.98
C ASP A 123 8.92 -19.30 -1.59
N PRO A 124 7.62 -19.62 -1.50
CA PRO A 124 6.91 -19.69 -0.22
C PRO A 124 7.53 -20.66 0.79
N SER A 125 8.19 -21.73 0.32
CA SER A 125 8.83 -22.73 1.20
C SER A 125 10.09 -22.19 1.90
N LYS A 126 10.66 -21.10 1.37
CA LYS A 126 11.84 -20.43 1.93
C LYS A 126 11.47 -19.24 2.83
N LYS A 127 10.18 -18.90 2.94
CA LYS A 127 9.71 -17.84 3.84
C LYS A 127 9.90 -18.31 5.30
N ALA A 128 10.60 -17.51 6.10
CA ALA A 128 10.71 -17.71 7.55
C ALA A 128 9.30 -17.81 8.19
N PRO A 129 9.12 -18.41 9.38
CA PRO A 129 7.80 -18.52 10.03
C PRO A 129 7.05 -17.18 10.12
N TRP A 130 5.72 -17.23 10.00
CA TRP A 130 4.86 -16.03 9.95
C TRP A 130 5.17 -15.03 11.07
N ARG A 131 5.26 -15.50 12.31
CA ARG A 131 5.52 -14.65 13.48
C ARG A 131 6.85 -13.92 13.36
N GLN A 132 7.91 -14.61 12.94
CA GLN A 132 9.25 -14.04 12.78
C GLN A 132 9.27 -12.94 11.71
N ARG A 133 8.57 -13.13 10.58
CA ARG A 133 8.46 -12.11 9.54
C ARG A 133 7.76 -10.86 10.07
N LYS A 134 6.60 -11.04 10.72
CA LYS A 134 5.85 -9.93 11.31
C LYS A 134 6.62 -9.18 12.40
N GLU A 135 7.37 -9.86 13.25
CA GLU A 135 8.25 -9.21 14.24
C GLU A 135 9.37 -8.42 13.58
N SER A 136 9.99 -8.96 12.52
CA SER A 136 11.03 -8.27 11.75
C SER A 136 10.49 -7.02 11.04
N HIS A 137 9.28 -7.12 10.48
CA HIS A 137 8.59 -5.98 9.87
C HIS A 137 8.29 -4.89 10.92
N ILE A 138 7.74 -5.26 12.08
CA ILE A 138 7.47 -4.30 13.17
C ILE A 138 8.76 -3.60 13.62
N ALA A 139 9.87 -4.34 13.75
CA ALA A 139 11.16 -3.76 14.12
C ALA A 139 11.64 -2.73 13.08
N ARG A 140 11.56 -3.07 11.79
CA ARG A 140 11.89 -2.12 10.71
C ARG A 140 11.00 -0.88 10.74
N VAL A 141 9.70 -1.04 10.96
CA VAL A 141 8.77 0.10 11.04
C VAL A 141 9.12 1.03 12.20
N ARG A 142 9.58 0.49 13.34
CA ARG A 142 10.10 1.32 14.45
C ARG A 142 11.36 2.08 14.09
N GLU A 143 12.22 1.53 13.25
CA GLU A 143 13.39 2.24 12.73
C GLU A 143 12.95 3.38 11.79
N LEU A 144 12.01 3.10 10.87
CA LEU A 144 11.48 4.10 9.92
C LEU A 144 10.74 5.25 10.63
N SER A 145 10.02 4.96 11.72
CA SER A 145 9.29 5.96 12.50
C SER A 145 10.13 6.61 13.61
N SER A 146 11.38 6.20 13.77
CA SER A 146 12.28 6.78 14.78
C SER A 146 12.61 8.23 14.43
N VAL A 147 12.75 9.06 15.45
CA VAL A 147 13.11 10.47 15.33
C VAL A 147 14.56 10.64 15.75
N GLY A 148 15.36 11.21 14.86
CA GLY A 148 16.78 11.48 15.09
C GLY A 148 17.00 12.61 16.11
N PRO A 149 18.26 12.84 16.53
CA PRO A 149 18.61 13.95 17.44
C PRO A 149 18.28 15.34 16.88
N ASP A 150 18.15 15.46 15.56
CA ASP A 150 17.75 16.66 14.83
C ASP A 150 16.23 16.88 14.78
N GLY A 151 15.44 15.98 15.38
CA GLY A 151 13.99 16.05 15.38
C GLY A 151 13.35 15.56 14.07
N VAL A 152 14.13 14.99 13.16
CA VAL A 152 13.65 14.50 11.86
C VAL A 152 13.37 13.00 11.94
N MET A 153 12.22 12.59 11.42
CA MET A 153 11.87 11.17 11.30
C MET A 153 12.70 10.49 10.22
N ALA A 154 13.12 9.25 10.45
CA ALA A 154 13.98 8.51 9.53
C ALA A 154 13.36 8.34 8.13
N ASP A 155 12.09 7.93 8.03
CA ASP A 155 11.35 7.92 6.76
C ASP A 155 9.84 8.11 6.97
N PRO A 156 9.36 9.36 7.05
CA PRO A 156 7.94 9.65 7.25
C PRO A 156 7.08 9.20 6.05
N GLY A 157 7.63 9.22 4.82
CA GLY A 157 6.95 8.78 3.61
C GLY A 157 6.67 7.26 3.61
N ALA A 158 7.67 6.45 3.98
CA ALA A 158 7.48 5.00 4.13
C ALA A 158 6.44 4.69 5.21
N CYS A 159 6.48 5.41 6.35
CA CYS A 159 5.49 5.26 7.41
C CYS A 159 4.06 5.53 6.90
N LEU A 160 3.87 6.58 6.09
CA LEU A 160 2.55 6.90 5.52
C LEU A 160 2.04 5.77 4.61
N VAL A 161 2.87 5.26 3.69
CA VAL A 161 2.48 4.19 2.76
C VAL A 161 2.11 2.93 3.52
N ILE A 162 2.94 2.50 4.48
CA ILE A 162 2.70 1.31 5.31
C ILE A 162 1.42 1.49 6.13
N ALA A 163 1.21 2.67 6.73
CA ALA A 163 0.01 2.93 7.51
C ALA A 163 -1.26 2.93 6.66
N CYS A 164 -1.21 3.41 5.41
CA CYS A 164 -2.35 3.39 4.50
C CYS A 164 -2.71 1.96 4.07
N ASP A 165 -1.70 1.12 3.80
CA ASP A 165 -1.91 -0.33 3.59
C ASP A 165 -2.61 -0.96 4.79
N LYS A 166 -2.01 -0.82 5.99
CA LYS A 166 -2.58 -1.42 7.20
C LYS A 166 -3.96 -0.89 7.52
N LEU A 167 -4.22 0.40 7.30
CA LEU A 167 -5.54 0.98 7.52
C LEU A 167 -6.57 0.38 6.56
N ASN A 168 -6.29 0.30 5.26
CA ASN A 168 -7.22 -0.29 4.29
C ASN A 168 -7.53 -1.76 4.64
N ASN A 169 -6.51 -2.54 4.99
CA ASN A 169 -6.67 -3.94 5.36
C ASN A 169 -7.42 -4.11 6.70
N LEU A 170 -7.13 -3.26 7.68
CA LEU A 170 -7.81 -3.23 8.97
C LEU A 170 -9.29 -2.85 8.82
N THR A 171 -9.63 -1.83 8.05
CA THR A 171 -11.02 -1.39 7.83
C THR A 171 -11.89 -2.52 7.28
N GLY A 172 -11.40 -3.24 6.26
CA GLY A 172 -12.11 -4.39 5.70
C GLY A 172 -12.21 -5.55 6.70
N THR A 173 -11.14 -5.80 7.47
CA THR A 173 -11.13 -6.87 8.47
C THR A 173 -12.09 -6.58 9.63
N ALA A 174 -12.09 -5.35 10.15
CA ALA A 174 -12.97 -4.93 11.23
C ALA A 174 -14.45 -5.03 10.84
N ALA A 175 -14.81 -4.57 9.64
CA ALA A 175 -16.17 -4.70 9.13
C ALA A 175 -16.62 -6.17 9.01
N ALA A 176 -15.71 -7.06 8.59
CA ALA A 176 -16.03 -8.48 8.48
C ALA A 176 -16.16 -9.17 9.84
N VAL A 177 -15.32 -8.80 10.83
CA VAL A 177 -15.43 -9.28 12.22
C VAL A 177 -16.72 -8.79 12.87
N GLU A 178 -17.15 -7.56 12.63
CA GLU A 178 -18.46 -7.08 13.13
C GLU A 178 -19.62 -7.88 12.53
N ALA A 179 -19.51 -8.30 11.27
CA ALA A 179 -20.57 -9.04 10.59
C ALA A 179 -20.60 -10.55 10.97
N THR A 180 -19.44 -11.17 11.20
CA THR A 180 -19.31 -12.64 11.28
C THR A 180 -18.56 -13.15 12.52
N GLY A 181 -18.10 -12.24 13.38
CA GLY A 181 -17.32 -12.52 14.57
C GLY A 181 -15.88 -13.00 14.26
N ASP A 182 -15.24 -13.53 15.29
CA ASP A 182 -13.83 -13.96 15.25
C ASP A 182 -13.54 -15.09 14.25
N SER A 183 -14.58 -15.83 13.83
CA SER A 183 -14.46 -16.88 12.81
C SER A 183 -13.85 -16.35 11.51
N TYR A 184 -14.07 -15.06 11.19
CA TYR A 184 -13.43 -14.42 10.05
C TYR A 184 -11.90 -14.48 10.13
N LEU A 185 -11.34 -14.29 11.33
CA LEU A 185 -9.90 -14.16 11.55
C LEU A 185 -9.15 -15.50 11.44
N GLU A 186 -9.85 -16.64 11.51
CA GLU A 186 -9.27 -17.98 11.35
C GLU A 186 -8.64 -18.19 9.97
N ARG A 187 -9.06 -17.41 8.95
CA ARG A 187 -8.47 -17.46 7.60
C ARG A 187 -7.05 -16.89 7.53
N PHE A 188 -6.63 -16.12 8.54
CA PHE A 188 -5.29 -15.55 8.60
C PHE A 188 -4.31 -16.48 9.31
N GLN A 189 -3.05 -16.50 8.88
CA GLN A 189 -2.01 -17.35 9.48
C GLN A 189 -1.79 -17.08 10.98
N GLY A 190 -2.08 -15.87 11.45
CA GLY A 190 -1.98 -15.50 12.87
C GLY A 190 -3.21 -15.87 13.69
N GLY A 191 -4.30 -16.34 13.08
CA GLY A 191 -5.60 -16.50 13.73
C GLY A 191 -6.12 -15.19 14.36
N PRO A 192 -7.13 -15.27 15.24
CA PRO A 192 -7.71 -14.09 15.91
C PRO A 192 -6.68 -13.29 16.72
N GLU A 193 -5.99 -13.94 17.66
CA GLU A 193 -5.06 -13.27 18.57
C GLU A 193 -3.83 -12.70 17.86
N GLY A 194 -3.23 -13.47 16.94
CA GLY A 194 -2.06 -13.02 16.19
C GLY A 194 -2.39 -11.86 15.24
N THR A 195 -3.57 -11.87 14.62
CA THR A 195 -3.99 -10.78 13.72
C THR A 195 -4.17 -9.47 14.51
N ARG A 196 -4.84 -9.51 15.66
CA ARG A 196 -5.00 -8.35 16.56
C ARG A 196 -3.67 -7.84 17.09
N TRP A 197 -2.81 -8.75 17.55
CA TRP A 197 -1.46 -8.39 18.00
C TRP A 197 -0.70 -7.66 16.90
N TYR A 198 -0.76 -8.15 15.66
CA TYR A 198 -0.02 -7.55 14.55
C TYR A 198 -0.51 -6.14 14.24
N TYR A 199 -1.83 -5.94 14.07
CA TYR A 199 -2.37 -4.60 13.79
C TYR A 199 -2.09 -3.60 14.94
N ARG A 200 -2.21 -4.04 16.20
CA ARG A 200 -1.90 -3.19 17.35
C ARG A 200 -0.42 -2.80 17.38
N SER A 201 0.47 -3.76 17.15
CA SER A 201 1.92 -3.53 17.14
C SER A 201 2.35 -2.61 15.99
N MET A 202 1.75 -2.77 14.80
CA MET A 202 2.00 -1.88 13.66
C MET A 202 1.50 -0.46 13.94
N PHE A 203 0.30 -0.31 14.51
CA PHE A 203 -0.22 0.99 14.89
C PHE A 203 0.69 1.68 15.91
N GLU A 204 1.10 0.99 16.97
CA GLU A 204 2.02 1.53 17.97
C GLU A 204 3.35 1.97 17.36
N ALA A 205 3.89 1.20 16.43
CA ALA A 205 5.14 1.51 15.74
C ALA A 205 5.00 2.72 14.78
N LEU A 206 3.87 2.84 14.07
CA LEU A 206 3.64 3.90 13.08
C LEU A 206 3.17 5.22 13.71
N ARG A 207 2.39 5.16 14.80
CA ARG A 207 1.69 6.30 15.40
C ARG A 207 2.54 7.58 15.55
N PRO A 208 3.82 7.55 15.93
CA PRO A 208 4.64 8.77 16.05
C PRO A 208 4.75 9.58 14.75
N GLY A 209 4.60 8.95 13.59
CA GLY A 209 4.76 9.58 12.27
C GLY A 209 3.47 9.84 11.51
N LEU A 210 2.30 9.59 12.12
CA LEU A 210 1.03 9.70 11.43
C LEU A 210 0.31 11.02 11.77
N PRO A 211 -0.47 11.58 10.82
CA PRO A 211 -1.35 12.70 11.12
C PRO A 211 -2.43 12.31 12.14
N ASP A 212 -2.82 13.24 13.02
CA ASP A 212 -3.84 13.00 14.06
C ASP A 212 -5.13 12.39 13.52
N ALA A 213 -5.62 12.88 12.37
CA ALA A 213 -6.82 12.36 11.74
C ALA A 213 -6.68 10.88 11.34
N MET A 214 -5.49 10.47 10.90
CA MET A 214 -5.20 9.07 10.57
C MET A 214 -5.08 8.22 11.84
N ILE A 215 -4.46 8.76 12.90
CA ILE A 215 -4.34 8.09 14.20
C ILE A 215 -5.73 7.77 14.75
N GLN A 216 -6.66 8.74 14.70
CA GLN A 216 -8.03 8.57 15.17
C GLN A 216 -8.78 7.50 14.37
N GLU A 217 -8.68 7.54 13.04
CA GLU A 217 -9.30 6.54 12.17
C GLU A 217 -8.76 5.13 12.47
N PHE A 218 -7.43 4.98 12.51
CA PHE A 218 -6.78 3.70 12.77
C PHE A 218 -7.15 3.14 14.16
N ALA A 219 -7.17 3.99 15.19
CA ALA A 219 -7.60 3.61 16.53
C ALA A 219 -9.07 3.17 16.57
N GLY A 220 -9.95 3.85 15.82
CA GLY A 220 -11.35 3.46 15.67
C GLY A 220 -11.49 2.07 15.04
N GLN A 221 -10.76 1.79 13.97
CA GLN A 221 -10.78 0.48 13.33
C GLN A 221 -10.21 -0.63 14.23
N LEU A 222 -9.16 -0.34 15.02
CA LEU A 222 -8.63 -1.27 16.02
C LEU A 222 -9.65 -1.60 17.10
N ALA A 223 -10.40 -0.61 17.58
CA ALA A 223 -11.45 -0.83 18.58
C ALA A 223 -12.57 -1.74 18.06
N ARG A 224 -12.91 -1.62 16.76
CA ARG A 224 -13.90 -2.48 16.09
C ARG A 224 -13.41 -3.91 15.88
N LEU A 225 -12.09 -4.11 15.74
CA LEU A 225 -11.49 -5.44 15.62
C LEU A 225 -11.50 -6.23 16.94
N GLY A 226 -11.54 -5.54 18.09
CA GLY A 226 -11.37 -6.09 19.43
C GLY A 226 -9.90 -6.17 19.84
#